data_AF-W9C246-F1
#
_entry.id   AF-W9C246-F1
#
_cell.length_a   1.000
_cell.length_b   1.000
_cell.length_c   1.000
_cell.angle_alpha   90.00
_cell.angle_beta   90.00
_cell.angle_gamma   90.00
#
_symmetry.space_group_name_H-M   'P 1'
#
loop_
_entity.id
_entity.type
_entity.pdbx_description
1 polymer ?
#
loop_
_entity_poly.entity_id
_entity_poly.type
_entity_poly.pdbx_seq_one_letter_code
_entity_poly.pdbx_strand_id
1 'polypeptide(L)'
;MPSLQRHHKAISLWQLEAKFTAQLGGLSEAATDRLLANVFSDSDTPSLMLEGIKGIHGALSPAGGMNNMLRVAAIATKDRLDDLAAAARNNNSNHGTNLWEWVRHELTVVTTESVYGVENLYRDPNIEEGFWYVSTMHYTLDKTEIDICRDFSDNSMNLLLPSFLLNIMASKAIRGRTEVMNGFKRYFSSGAYLEGSVLIKARYELLVDKTDNTNTDVAKHETLNDIAVLSNTIPTAFWTIFHLFSDPYLLKDIRTQVEEITTTKVSDQGETIRQINLQKLNQLPILSSMIYETLRFRSTGTGPRLVMEDTFVGQDQYLLRKDSMVIIANKRLHFDKSVWGETADSFRPDRFCKNVPVHAFRAFGGGVNTCPGRGFVTPLIAAFIAMLAMRFDIIPNGNEWTEPGQDLSNISTQIAPPKKKFMVDLVRREGTEGVAWSFEM
;
A
#
# COMPACT_ATOMS: atom_id res chain seq x y z
N MET A 1 -10.97 23.01 6.85
CA MET A 1 -10.39 22.11 5.82
C MET A 1 -10.38 22.70 4.42
N PRO A 2 -11.50 23.20 3.85
CA PRO A 2 -11.49 23.75 2.49
C PRO A 2 -10.55 24.95 2.31
N SER A 3 -10.39 25.79 3.35
CA SER A 3 -9.41 26.88 3.37
C SER A 3 -7.98 26.38 3.17
N LEU A 4 -7.55 25.36 3.93
CA LEU A 4 -6.21 24.77 3.81
C LEU A 4 -5.94 24.25 2.39
N GLN A 5 -6.93 23.63 1.75
CA GLN A 5 -6.79 23.10 0.40
C GLN A 5 -6.67 24.19 -0.67
N ARG A 6 -7.28 25.36 -0.47
CA ARG A 6 -7.14 26.51 -1.39
C ARG A 6 -5.74 27.11 -1.36
N HIS A 7 -5.08 27.08 -0.20
CA HIS A 7 -3.73 27.62 -0.02
C HIS A 7 -2.65 26.55 -0.16
N HIS A 8 -2.83 25.53 -1.01
CA HIS A 8 -1.92 24.38 -1.08
C HIS A 8 -0.46 24.70 -1.48
N LYS A 9 -0.21 25.88 -2.08
CA LYS A 9 1.15 26.38 -2.36
C LYS A 9 1.81 26.94 -1.09
N ALA A 10 1.06 27.74 -0.33
CA ALA A 10 1.49 28.35 0.92
C ALA A 10 1.49 27.38 2.12
N ILE A 11 0.65 26.34 2.07
CA ILE A 11 0.48 25.32 3.11
C ILE A 11 0.70 23.95 2.44
N SER A 12 1.96 23.55 2.34
CA SER A 12 2.42 22.57 1.38
C SER A 12 2.79 21.23 2.00
N LEU A 13 2.44 20.14 1.30
CA LEU A 13 2.94 18.79 1.57
C LEU A 13 4.24 18.52 0.80
N TRP A 14 4.36 19.00 -0.45
CA TRP A 14 5.45 18.58 -1.34
C TRP A 14 6.83 19.03 -0.86
N GLN A 15 6.93 20.12 -0.09
CA GLN A 15 8.21 20.50 0.53
C GLN A 15 8.65 19.48 1.59
N LEU A 16 7.71 18.94 2.36
CA LEU A 16 7.98 17.89 3.32
C LEU A 16 8.38 16.62 2.57
N GLU A 17 7.59 16.20 1.59
CA GLU A 17 7.88 15.00 0.80
C GLU A 17 9.23 15.07 0.11
N ALA A 18 9.58 16.18 -0.56
CA ALA A 18 10.87 16.31 -1.23
C ALA A 18 12.05 16.23 -0.23
N LYS A 19 11.93 16.87 0.94
CA LYS A 19 12.95 16.78 2.02
C LYS A 19 13.06 15.37 2.57
N PHE A 20 11.94 14.73 2.87
CA PHE A 20 11.92 13.34 3.36
C PHE A 20 12.53 12.40 2.33
N THR A 21 12.18 12.53 1.06
CA THR A 21 12.71 11.70 -0.03
C THR A 21 14.23 11.86 -0.16
N ALA A 22 14.73 13.10 -0.15
CA ALA A 22 16.16 13.35 -0.22
C ALA A 22 16.93 12.75 0.97
N GLN A 23 16.45 12.99 2.19
CA GLN A 23 17.11 12.57 3.42
C GLN A 23 17.01 11.06 3.66
N LEU A 24 15.79 10.52 3.59
CA LEU A 24 15.53 9.10 3.86
C LEU A 24 16.14 8.20 2.78
N GLY A 25 16.22 8.68 1.54
CA GLY A 25 16.80 7.97 0.41
C GLY A 25 18.32 8.07 0.39
N GLY A 26 18.87 9.09 1.06
CA GLY A 26 20.30 9.41 1.01
C GLY A 26 20.75 9.83 -0.39
N LEU A 27 19.93 10.61 -1.10
CA LEU A 27 20.24 11.11 -2.44
C LEU A 27 21.51 11.95 -2.43
N SER A 28 22.22 12.03 -3.56
CA SER A 28 23.34 12.97 -3.71
C SER A 28 22.89 14.42 -3.51
N GLU A 29 23.84 15.31 -3.23
CA GLU A 29 23.57 16.75 -3.12
C GLU A 29 22.97 17.29 -4.43
N ALA A 30 23.53 16.92 -5.58
CA ALA A 30 23.01 17.31 -6.89
C ALA A 30 21.57 16.83 -7.13
N ALA A 31 21.24 15.58 -6.78
CA ALA A 31 19.88 15.07 -6.90
C ALA A 31 18.92 15.74 -5.90
N THR A 32 19.40 16.01 -4.68
CA THR A 32 18.64 16.72 -3.63
C THR A 32 18.29 18.14 -4.06
N ASP A 33 19.26 18.88 -4.57
CA ASP A 33 19.08 20.25 -5.05
C ASP A 33 18.08 20.28 -6.22
N ARG A 34 18.18 19.33 -7.15
CA ARG A 34 17.21 19.19 -8.25
C ARG A 34 15.79 18.87 -7.75
N LEU A 35 15.64 18.01 -6.75
CA LEU A 35 14.33 17.65 -6.18
C LEU A 35 13.67 18.84 -5.46
N LEU A 36 14.48 19.63 -4.73
CA LEU A 36 14.04 20.78 -3.94
C LEU A 36 13.96 22.08 -4.75
N ALA A 37 14.52 22.11 -5.95
CA ALA A 37 14.46 23.27 -6.83
C ALA A 37 13.01 23.58 -7.23
N ASN A 38 12.67 24.87 -7.12
CA ASN A 38 11.47 25.48 -7.65
C ASN A 38 10.13 24.84 -7.25
N VAL A 39 10.08 24.02 -6.19
CA VAL A 39 8.84 23.31 -5.78
C VAL A 39 7.66 24.29 -5.62
N PHE A 40 7.94 25.57 -5.31
CA PHE A 40 6.93 26.63 -5.21
C PHE A 40 7.38 28.03 -5.68
N SER A 41 8.50 28.17 -6.40
CA SER A 41 8.89 29.48 -6.95
C SER A 41 8.08 29.80 -8.20
N ASP A 42 7.79 31.07 -8.46
CA ASP A 42 7.35 31.57 -9.79
C ASP A 42 8.49 31.55 -10.83
N SER A 43 9.53 30.75 -10.60
CA SER A 43 10.65 30.54 -11.51
C SER A 43 10.19 29.82 -12.76
N ASP A 44 10.72 30.22 -13.92
CA ASP A 44 10.52 29.53 -15.19
C ASP A 44 11.19 28.15 -15.24
N THR A 45 12.06 27.81 -14.27
CA THR A 45 12.66 26.47 -14.22
C THR A 45 11.70 25.46 -13.57
N PRO A 46 11.43 24.31 -14.20
CA PRO A 46 10.50 23.33 -13.67
C PRO A 46 10.95 22.75 -12.31
N SER A 47 9.98 22.44 -11.45
CA SER A 47 10.24 21.64 -10.25
C SER A 47 10.23 20.16 -10.58
N LEU A 48 11.34 19.48 -10.29
CA LEU A 48 11.43 18.04 -10.52
C LEU A 48 10.42 17.25 -9.68
N MET A 49 10.17 17.67 -8.43
CA MET A 49 9.12 17.04 -7.62
C MET A 49 7.74 17.16 -8.27
N LEU A 50 7.36 18.35 -8.77
CA LEU A 50 6.06 18.55 -9.41
C LEU A 50 5.95 17.81 -10.75
N GLU A 51 7.03 17.74 -11.53
CA GLU A 51 7.09 16.91 -12.74
C GLU A 51 6.93 15.43 -12.42
N GLY A 52 7.60 14.94 -11.39
CA GLY A 52 7.44 13.58 -10.89
C GLY A 52 6.00 13.27 -10.51
N ILE A 53 5.34 14.17 -9.78
CA ILE A 53 3.91 14.04 -9.44
C ILE A 53 3.05 13.97 -10.70
N LYS A 54 3.30 14.82 -11.71
CA LYS A 54 2.56 14.78 -12.98
C LYS A 54 2.78 13.47 -13.72
N GLY A 55 4.03 12.98 -13.79
CA GLY A 55 4.38 11.70 -14.40
C GLY A 55 3.67 10.53 -13.72
N ILE A 56 3.68 10.50 -12.38
CA ILE A 56 2.98 9.49 -11.58
C ILE A 56 1.46 9.53 -11.83
N HIS A 57 0.83 10.72 -11.83
CA HIS A 57 -0.60 10.86 -12.13
C HIS A 57 -0.94 10.43 -13.56
N GLY A 58 -0.07 10.75 -14.54
CA GLY A 58 -0.22 10.30 -15.92
C GLY A 58 -0.18 8.78 -16.01
N ALA A 59 0.85 8.15 -15.45
CA ALA A 59 1.03 6.70 -15.44
C ALA A 59 -0.10 5.94 -14.74
N LEU A 60 -0.61 6.49 -13.63
CA LEU A 60 -1.71 5.92 -12.84
C LEU A 60 -3.10 6.38 -13.28
N SER A 61 -3.21 7.04 -14.44
CA SER A 61 -4.51 7.30 -15.06
C SER A 61 -5.01 6.07 -15.83
N PRO A 62 -6.34 5.91 -16.04
CA PRO A 62 -6.88 4.84 -16.87
C PRO A 62 -6.32 4.79 -18.30
N ALA A 63 -6.00 5.97 -18.87
CA ALA A 63 -5.42 6.10 -20.21
C ALA A 63 -3.88 5.98 -20.24
N GLY A 64 -3.22 5.96 -19.07
CA GLY A 64 -1.77 5.84 -18.94
C GLY A 64 -1.33 4.38 -18.97
N GLY A 65 -1.11 3.80 -17.80
CA GLY A 65 -0.70 2.39 -17.65
C GLY A 65 -1.50 1.60 -16.61
N MET A 66 -2.41 2.26 -15.87
CA MET A 66 -3.07 1.67 -14.70
C MET A 66 -3.84 0.38 -15.03
N ASN A 67 -4.59 0.34 -16.13
CA ASN A 67 -5.35 -0.86 -16.52
C ASN A 67 -4.43 -2.06 -16.81
N ASN A 68 -3.25 -1.81 -17.39
CA ASN A 68 -2.27 -2.87 -17.61
C ASN A 68 -1.66 -3.36 -16.30
N MET A 69 -1.30 -2.43 -15.41
CA MET A 69 -0.82 -2.78 -14.06
C MET A 69 -1.84 -3.64 -13.31
N LEU A 70 -3.12 -3.26 -13.36
CA LEU A 70 -4.20 -4.01 -12.72
C LEU A 70 -4.34 -5.42 -13.33
N ARG A 71 -4.19 -5.55 -14.65
CA ARG A 71 -4.14 -6.85 -15.33
C ARG A 71 -2.97 -7.71 -14.84
N VAL A 72 -1.77 -7.14 -14.74
CA VAL A 72 -0.60 -7.87 -14.22
C VAL A 72 -0.82 -8.31 -12.77
N ALA A 73 -1.36 -7.43 -11.92
CA ALA A 73 -1.70 -7.75 -10.54
C ALA A 73 -2.76 -8.86 -10.44
N ALA A 74 -3.76 -8.87 -11.32
CA ALA A 74 -4.79 -9.90 -11.37
C ALA A 74 -4.21 -11.27 -11.79
N ILE A 75 -3.30 -11.31 -12.76
CA ILE A 75 -2.58 -12.54 -13.15
C ILE A 75 -1.72 -13.03 -11.99
N ALA A 76 -0.90 -12.15 -11.40
CA ALA A 76 -0.08 -12.49 -10.25
C ALA A 76 -0.93 -13.02 -9.07
N THR A 77 -2.06 -12.36 -8.77
CA THR A 77 -3.03 -12.81 -7.75
C THR A 77 -3.47 -14.25 -8.01
N LYS A 78 -3.85 -14.56 -9.25
CA LYS A 78 -4.27 -15.90 -9.65
C LYS A 78 -3.14 -16.89 -9.41
N ASP A 79 -1.94 -16.61 -9.89
CA ASP A 79 -0.81 -17.55 -9.81
C ASP A 79 -0.41 -17.81 -8.35
N ARG A 80 -0.38 -16.76 -7.53
CA ARG A 80 -0.14 -16.87 -6.09
C ARG A 80 -1.17 -17.73 -5.35
N LEU A 81 -2.45 -17.59 -5.69
CA LEU A 81 -3.50 -18.42 -5.11
C LEU A 81 -3.53 -19.85 -5.69
N ASP A 82 -2.96 -20.07 -6.88
CA ASP A 82 -2.71 -21.42 -7.42
C ASP A 82 -1.58 -22.12 -6.67
N ASP A 83 -0.50 -21.41 -6.36
CA ASP A 83 0.60 -21.91 -5.51
C ASP A 83 0.06 -22.33 -4.13
N LEU A 84 -0.78 -21.49 -3.51
CA LEU A 84 -1.46 -21.83 -2.26
C LEU A 84 -2.32 -23.10 -2.39
N ALA A 85 -3.10 -23.21 -3.47
CA ALA A 85 -3.94 -24.38 -3.72
C ALA A 85 -3.11 -25.64 -3.98
N ALA A 86 -1.94 -25.52 -4.63
CA ALA A 86 -1.03 -26.63 -4.88
C ALA A 86 -0.34 -27.10 -3.59
N ALA A 87 0.12 -26.17 -2.75
CA ALA A 87 0.68 -26.49 -1.43
C ALA A 87 -0.33 -27.24 -0.54
N ALA A 88 -1.60 -26.83 -0.57
CA ALA A 88 -2.66 -27.49 0.17
C ALA A 88 -2.93 -28.94 -0.28
N ARG A 89 -2.69 -29.32 -1.55
CA ARG A 89 -2.89 -30.71 -2.02
C ARG A 89 -1.98 -31.72 -1.33
N ASN A 90 -0.82 -31.26 -0.83
CA ASN A 90 0.17 -32.13 -0.21
C ASN A 90 -0.10 -32.40 1.29
N ASN A 91 -1.00 -31.63 1.95
CA ASN A 91 -1.29 -31.78 3.39
C ASN A 91 -2.74 -31.37 3.81
N ASN A 92 -3.68 -31.26 2.86
CA ASN A 92 -5.08 -30.80 2.99
C ASN A 92 -5.36 -29.45 3.68
N SER A 93 -4.37 -28.81 4.32
CA SER A 93 -4.48 -27.48 4.92
C SER A 93 -3.09 -26.89 5.22
N ASN A 94 -2.90 -25.60 4.94
CA ASN A 94 -1.74 -24.85 5.44
C ASN A 94 -2.00 -24.45 6.89
N HIS A 95 -1.75 -25.38 7.81
CA HIS A 95 -2.04 -25.20 9.23
C HIS A 95 -1.12 -24.21 9.91
N GLY A 96 -1.66 -23.40 10.83
CA GLY A 96 -0.87 -22.52 11.68
C GLY A 96 -0.09 -21.46 10.90
N THR A 97 -0.71 -20.91 9.86
CA THR A 97 -0.17 -19.79 9.08
C THR A 97 -0.35 -18.48 9.84
N ASN A 98 0.69 -17.65 9.97
CA ASN A 98 0.50 -16.28 10.45
C ASN A 98 -0.12 -15.43 9.33
N LEU A 99 -1.39 -15.05 9.49
CA LEU A 99 -2.16 -14.35 8.45
C LEU A 99 -1.50 -13.06 7.98
N TRP A 100 -0.89 -12.29 8.89
CA TRP A 100 -0.18 -11.06 8.51
C TRP A 100 1.03 -11.34 7.63
N GLU A 101 1.90 -12.25 8.04
CA GLU A 101 3.11 -12.60 7.30
C GLU A 101 2.76 -13.14 5.91
N TRP A 102 1.73 -13.97 5.82
CA TRP A 102 1.23 -14.51 4.56
C TRP A 102 0.65 -13.41 3.65
N VAL A 103 -0.32 -12.62 4.12
CA VAL A 103 -0.90 -11.51 3.32
C VAL A 103 0.18 -10.54 2.87
N ARG A 104 1.13 -10.23 3.76
CA ARG A 104 2.26 -9.35 3.46
C ARG A 104 3.11 -9.90 2.32
N HIS A 105 3.49 -11.17 2.37
CA HIS A 105 4.28 -11.78 1.31
C HIS A 105 3.52 -11.79 -0.03
N GLU A 106 2.28 -12.32 -0.02
CA GLU A 106 1.49 -12.46 -1.24
C GLU A 106 1.26 -11.11 -1.92
N LEU A 107 0.88 -10.09 -1.16
CA LEU A 107 0.59 -8.78 -1.73
C LEU A 107 1.83 -7.92 -1.97
N THR A 108 2.96 -8.17 -1.31
CA THR A 108 4.23 -7.59 -1.74
C THR A 108 4.52 -8.04 -3.16
N VAL A 109 4.50 -9.34 -3.42
CA VAL A 109 4.77 -9.87 -4.77
C VAL A 109 3.72 -9.36 -5.76
N VAL A 110 2.43 -9.55 -5.51
CA VAL A 110 1.35 -9.12 -6.44
C VAL A 110 1.45 -7.62 -6.78
N THR A 111 1.69 -6.77 -5.78
CA THR A 111 1.77 -5.32 -6.01
C THR A 111 3.03 -4.95 -6.78
N THR A 112 4.18 -5.53 -6.42
CA THR A 112 5.47 -5.21 -7.06
C THR A 112 5.58 -5.77 -8.48
N GLU A 113 4.99 -6.93 -8.77
CA GLU A 113 4.85 -7.45 -10.14
C GLU A 113 4.17 -6.44 -11.07
N SER A 114 3.11 -5.80 -10.58
CA SER A 114 2.37 -4.81 -11.36
C SER A 114 3.18 -3.56 -11.70
N VAL A 115 4.22 -3.25 -10.91
CA VAL A 115 5.08 -2.08 -11.07
C VAL A 115 6.33 -2.43 -11.86
N TYR A 116 7.03 -3.49 -11.46
CA TYR A 116 8.36 -3.85 -11.94
C TYR A 116 8.37 -4.92 -13.05
N GLY A 117 7.23 -5.56 -13.31
CA GLY A 117 7.10 -6.53 -14.39
C GLY A 117 7.89 -7.82 -14.16
N VAL A 118 8.26 -8.50 -15.24
CA VAL A 118 8.78 -9.88 -15.21
C VAL A 118 10.09 -10.05 -14.41
N GLU A 119 10.90 -9.00 -14.30
CA GLU A 119 12.16 -8.98 -13.55
C GLU A 119 11.98 -8.37 -12.14
N ASN A 120 10.80 -8.57 -11.53
CA ASN A 120 10.49 -8.06 -10.21
C ASN A 120 11.50 -8.55 -9.16
N LEU A 121 12.27 -7.61 -8.60
CA LEU A 121 13.28 -7.87 -7.57
C LEU A 121 12.70 -8.42 -6.26
N TYR A 122 11.42 -8.15 -5.96
CA TYR A 122 10.79 -8.60 -4.71
C TYR A 122 10.47 -10.09 -4.66
N ARG A 123 10.77 -10.84 -5.73
CA ARG A 123 10.81 -12.31 -5.68
C ARG A 123 12.02 -12.82 -4.88
N ASP A 124 13.07 -12.02 -4.72
CA ASP A 124 14.19 -12.35 -3.84
C ASP A 124 13.77 -12.12 -2.38
N PRO A 125 13.73 -13.18 -1.55
CA PRO A 125 13.31 -13.06 -0.15
C PRO A 125 14.19 -12.09 0.66
N ASN A 126 15.46 -11.90 0.30
CA ASN A 126 16.35 -10.96 1.00
C ASN A 126 15.96 -9.51 0.72
N ILE A 127 15.48 -9.22 -0.50
CA ILE A 127 15.02 -7.88 -0.89
C ILE A 127 13.68 -7.59 -0.23
N GLU A 128 12.75 -8.54 -0.26
CA GLU A 128 11.48 -8.41 0.46
C GLU A 128 11.71 -8.21 1.97
N GLU A 129 12.50 -9.07 2.60
CA GLU A 129 12.82 -8.95 4.02
C GLU A 129 13.54 -7.62 4.31
N GLY A 130 14.48 -7.22 3.46
CA GLY A 130 15.17 -5.94 3.52
C GLY A 130 14.24 -4.74 3.51
N PHE A 131 13.25 -4.71 2.61
CA PHE A 131 12.22 -3.68 2.57
C PHE A 131 11.39 -3.67 3.85
N TRP A 132 10.96 -4.84 4.31
CA TRP A 132 10.14 -4.92 5.51
C TRP A 132 10.92 -4.59 6.78
N TYR A 133 12.24 -4.77 6.84
CA TYR A 133 13.08 -4.24 7.92
C TYR A 133 13.17 -2.71 7.94
N VAL A 134 13.07 -2.08 6.76
CA VAL A 134 13.04 -0.62 6.61
C VAL A 134 11.68 -0.08 7.04
N SER A 135 10.58 -0.76 6.70
CA SER A 135 9.21 -0.30 6.95
C SER A 135 8.57 -0.80 8.26
N THR A 136 9.10 -1.87 8.88
CA THR A 136 8.62 -2.45 10.14
C THR A 136 9.77 -3.14 10.91
N MET A 137 9.92 -2.90 12.21
CA MET A 137 10.89 -3.68 12.99
C MET A 137 10.34 -5.11 13.21
N HIS A 138 11.06 -6.13 12.73
CA HIS A 138 11.05 -7.47 13.32
C HIS A 138 12.32 -7.65 14.16
N TYR A 139 12.15 -7.92 15.46
CA TYR A 139 13.26 -8.24 16.35
C TYR A 139 13.27 -9.73 16.67
N THR A 140 14.33 -10.43 16.26
CA THR A 140 14.81 -11.67 16.88
C THR A 140 16.24 -11.44 17.36
N LEU A 141 16.43 -11.70 18.65
CA LEU A 141 17.72 -12.07 19.24
C LEU A 141 17.44 -13.35 20.04
N ASP A 142 18.38 -14.27 19.94
CA ASP A 142 18.22 -15.72 19.97
C ASP A 142 17.58 -16.32 21.25
N LYS A 143 16.98 -17.49 21.04
CA LYS A 143 16.56 -18.59 21.92
C LYS A 143 16.77 -18.41 23.43
N THR A 144 15.69 -18.25 24.18
CA THR A 144 15.32 -19.08 25.35
C THR A 144 13.94 -18.63 25.83
N GLU A 145 13.11 -19.60 26.21
CA GLU A 145 11.75 -19.43 26.73
C GLU A 145 11.60 -18.24 27.68
N ILE A 146 10.74 -17.29 27.30
CA ILE A 146 9.78 -16.52 28.09
C ILE A 146 9.22 -15.44 27.15
N ASP A 147 7.98 -15.66 26.71
CA ASP A 147 7.18 -14.78 25.86
C ASP A 147 6.92 -13.43 26.54
N ILE A 148 7.61 -12.39 26.08
CA ILE A 148 7.22 -11.00 26.32
C ILE A 148 7.40 -10.23 25.01
N CYS A 149 6.28 -9.73 24.47
CA CYS A 149 6.15 -8.78 23.37
C CYS A 149 7.39 -7.88 23.18
N ARG A 150 8.16 -8.12 22.12
CA ARG A 150 9.22 -7.21 21.65
C ARG A 150 8.68 -6.45 20.44
N ASP A 151 7.94 -5.40 20.77
CA ASP A 151 7.05 -4.65 19.89
C ASP A 151 7.78 -3.50 19.14
N PHE A 152 7.67 -3.57 17.81
CA PHE A 152 7.42 -2.50 16.83
C PHE A 152 7.83 -1.05 17.17
N SER A 153 8.87 -0.58 16.47
CA SER A 153 9.09 0.85 16.17
C SER A 153 9.58 1.00 14.73
N ASP A 154 8.99 1.92 13.97
CA ASP A 154 9.38 2.22 12.60
C ASP A 154 10.84 2.71 12.50
N ASN A 155 11.68 2.00 11.75
CA ASN A 155 13.05 2.44 11.52
C ASN A 155 13.17 3.51 10.44
N SER A 156 12.15 3.73 9.60
CA SER A 156 12.19 4.78 8.58
C SER A 156 12.35 6.17 9.22
N MET A 157 11.71 6.41 10.37
CA MET A 157 11.94 7.63 11.14
C MET A 157 13.27 7.62 11.89
N ASN A 158 13.74 6.45 12.33
CA ASN A 158 15.09 6.33 12.88
C ASN A 158 16.16 6.68 11.84
N LEU A 159 15.93 6.46 10.54
CA LEU A 159 16.84 6.85 9.45
C LEU A 159 17.01 8.38 9.30
N LEU A 160 16.18 9.19 9.98
CA LEU A 160 16.33 10.64 10.09
C LEU A 160 17.20 11.07 11.28
N LEU A 161 17.64 10.13 12.13
CA LEU A 161 18.54 10.43 13.25
C LEU A 161 19.93 10.85 12.74
N PRO A 162 20.68 11.64 13.52
CA PRO A 162 22.08 11.93 13.24
C PRO A 162 22.92 10.66 13.03
N SER A 163 23.90 10.71 12.13
CA SER A 163 24.65 9.53 11.65
C SER A 163 25.32 8.70 12.75
N PHE A 164 25.68 9.30 13.88
CA PHE A 164 26.26 8.58 15.02
C PHE A 164 25.24 7.71 15.77
N LEU A 165 23.94 8.05 15.75
CA LEU A 165 22.86 7.24 16.35
C LEU A 165 22.37 6.16 15.38
N LEU A 166 22.41 6.41 14.08
CA LEU A 166 21.98 5.47 13.03
C LEU A 166 22.68 4.11 13.12
N ASN A 167 24.00 4.11 13.27
CA ASN A 167 24.78 2.88 13.31
C ASN A 167 24.49 2.02 14.56
N ILE A 168 23.96 2.61 15.62
CA ILE A 168 23.65 1.94 16.88
C ILE A 168 22.17 1.51 16.92
N MET A 169 21.26 2.39 16.50
CA MET A 169 19.82 2.23 16.67
C MET A 169 19.10 1.67 15.43
N ALA A 170 19.69 1.75 14.24
CA ALA A 170 19.03 1.43 12.97
C ALA A 170 19.87 0.53 12.03
N SER A 171 20.88 -0.19 12.53
CA SER A 171 21.81 -1.00 11.72
C SER A 171 21.14 -2.05 10.83
N LYS A 172 19.98 -2.60 11.24
CA LYS A 172 19.17 -3.50 10.40
C LYS A 172 18.45 -2.77 9.26
N ALA A 173 17.84 -1.62 9.54
CA ALA A 173 17.17 -0.83 8.50
C ALA A 173 18.16 -0.24 7.49
N ILE A 174 19.36 0.13 7.92
CA ILE A 174 20.43 0.53 7.00
C ILE A 174 20.77 -0.63 6.07
N ARG A 175 20.99 -1.84 6.61
CA ARG A 175 21.27 -3.04 5.80
C ARG A 175 20.12 -3.37 4.84
N GLY A 176 18.88 -3.35 5.32
CA GLY A 176 17.69 -3.56 4.49
C GLY A 176 17.58 -2.55 3.36
N ARG A 177 17.76 -1.24 3.66
CA ARG A 177 17.76 -0.18 2.65
C ARG A 177 18.87 -0.40 1.61
N THR A 178 20.07 -0.77 2.07
CA THR A 178 21.19 -1.07 1.17
C THR A 178 20.90 -2.26 0.26
N GLU A 179 20.25 -3.31 0.78
CA GLU A 179 19.90 -4.48 -0.04
C GLU A 179 18.88 -4.15 -1.13
N VAL A 180 17.79 -3.47 -0.75
CA VAL A 180 16.77 -3.01 -1.71
C VAL A 180 17.37 -2.06 -2.76
N MET A 181 18.19 -1.09 -2.32
CA MET A 181 18.91 -0.19 -3.22
C MET A 181 19.81 -0.95 -4.20
N ASN A 182 20.54 -1.96 -3.74
CA ASN A 182 21.39 -2.78 -4.61
C ASN A 182 20.55 -3.60 -5.60
N GLY A 183 19.40 -4.11 -5.18
CA GLY A 183 18.40 -4.72 -6.05
C GLY A 183 17.98 -3.78 -7.18
N PHE A 184 17.61 -2.54 -6.84
CA PHE A 184 17.24 -1.54 -7.84
C PHE A 184 18.38 -1.13 -8.76
N LYS A 185 19.61 -1.02 -8.24
CA LYS A 185 20.79 -0.77 -9.09
C LYS A 185 20.91 -1.85 -10.16
N ARG A 186 20.81 -3.13 -9.79
CA ARG A 186 20.83 -4.25 -10.75
C ARG A 186 19.68 -4.14 -11.75
N TYR A 187 18.47 -3.89 -11.27
CA TYR A 187 17.26 -3.77 -12.09
C TYR A 187 17.37 -2.64 -13.14
N PHE A 188 17.89 -1.47 -12.76
CA PHE A 188 18.07 -0.36 -13.70
C PHE A 188 19.25 -0.59 -14.65
N SER A 189 20.38 -1.08 -14.14
CA SER A 189 21.58 -1.32 -14.96
C SER A 189 21.41 -2.45 -15.98
N SER A 190 20.54 -3.43 -15.73
CA SER A 190 20.23 -4.49 -16.72
C SER A 190 19.25 -4.04 -17.81
N GLY A 191 18.61 -2.88 -17.65
CA GLY A 191 17.51 -2.44 -18.52
C GLY A 191 16.17 -3.09 -18.23
N ALA A 192 16.03 -3.87 -17.15
CA ALA A 192 14.80 -4.57 -16.80
C ALA A 192 13.57 -3.64 -16.64
N TYR A 193 13.78 -2.39 -16.21
CA TYR A 193 12.72 -1.38 -16.10
C TYR A 193 11.99 -1.08 -17.42
N LEU A 194 12.59 -1.40 -18.58
CA LEU A 194 11.97 -1.24 -19.90
C LEU A 194 10.80 -2.21 -20.11
N GLU A 195 10.79 -3.35 -19.43
CA GLU A 195 9.67 -4.31 -19.41
C GLU A 195 8.71 -4.06 -18.24
N GLY A 196 9.03 -3.10 -17.37
CA GLY A 196 8.18 -2.68 -16.27
C GLY A 196 6.99 -1.79 -16.71
N SER A 197 6.21 -1.38 -15.72
CA SER A 197 5.05 -0.50 -15.92
C SER A 197 5.42 0.89 -16.48
N VAL A 198 4.42 1.60 -17.00
CA VAL A 198 4.56 3.02 -17.34
C VAL A 198 4.97 3.85 -16.12
N LEU A 199 4.57 3.44 -14.91
CA LEU A 199 4.93 4.12 -13.67
C LEU A 199 6.44 4.06 -13.40
N ILE A 200 7.07 2.89 -13.48
CA ILE A 200 8.51 2.79 -13.24
C ILE A 200 9.33 3.50 -14.32
N LYS A 201 8.86 3.47 -15.58
CA LYS A 201 9.48 4.23 -16.68
C LYS A 201 9.44 5.74 -16.41
N ALA A 202 8.28 6.27 -16.05
CA ALA A 202 8.13 7.68 -15.70
C ALA A 202 8.98 8.09 -14.48
N ARG A 203 9.09 7.22 -13.47
CA ARG A 203 9.94 7.46 -12.29
C ARG A 203 11.43 7.39 -12.61
N TYR A 204 11.84 6.49 -13.51
CA TYR A 204 13.22 6.41 -13.98
C TYR A 204 13.61 7.66 -14.76
N GLU A 205 12.78 8.08 -15.73
CA GLU A 205 12.99 9.28 -16.54
C GLU A 205 13.13 10.56 -15.71
N LEU A 206 12.52 10.60 -14.53
CA LEU A 206 12.58 11.74 -13.62
C LEU A 206 13.99 12.03 -13.11
N LEU A 207 14.71 10.99 -12.69
CA LEU A 207 15.99 11.14 -11.98
C LEU A 207 17.18 10.57 -12.73
N VAL A 208 16.96 9.92 -13.87
CA VAL A 208 18.07 9.43 -14.68
C VAL A 208 18.96 10.59 -15.09
N ASP A 209 20.21 10.52 -14.66
CA ASP A 209 21.28 11.33 -15.20
C ASP A 209 21.96 10.49 -16.28
N LYS A 210 21.80 10.87 -17.55
CA LYS A 210 22.41 10.17 -18.68
C LYS A 210 23.95 10.23 -18.68
N THR A 211 24.54 10.98 -17.75
CA THR A 211 25.98 11.05 -17.51
C THR A 211 26.44 10.20 -16.30
N ASP A 212 25.52 9.80 -15.41
CA ASP A 212 25.78 8.84 -14.32
C ASP A 212 25.48 7.42 -14.78
N ASN A 213 26.53 6.66 -15.12
CA ASN A 213 26.41 5.28 -15.57
C ASN A 213 26.02 4.29 -14.46
N THR A 214 25.85 4.73 -13.21
CA THR A 214 25.62 3.85 -12.05
C THR A 214 24.17 3.78 -11.58
N ASN A 215 23.27 4.63 -12.09
CA ASN A 215 21.85 4.71 -11.68
C ASN A 215 21.63 4.84 -10.16
N THR A 216 22.60 5.41 -9.43
CA THR A 216 22.61 5.31 -7.96
C THR A 216 21.47 6.07 -7.32
N ASP A 217 21.22 7.32 -7.74
CA ASP A 217 20.15 8.13 -7.15
C ASP A 217 18.75 7.68 -7.59
N VAL A 218 18.63 7.12 -8.81
CA VAL A 218 17.38 6.48 -9.26
C VAL A 218 17.03 5.28 -8.38
N ALA A 219 18.00 4.43 -8.07
CA ALA A 219 17.80 3.28 -7.18
C ALA A 219 17.42 3.69 -5.74
N LYS A 220 18.09 4.72 -5.19
CA LYS A 220 17.76 5.26 -3.86
C LYS A 220 16.36 5.86 -3.81
N HIS A 221 15.98 6.61 -4.84
CA HIS A 221 14.65 7.19 -4.94
C HIS A 221 13.57 6.11 -5.05
N GLU A 222 13.79 5.09 -5.87
CA GLU A 222 12.81 4.02 -6.04
C GLU A 222 12.64 3.17 -4.78
N THR A 223 13.73 2.93 -4.04
CA THR A 223 13.69 2.28 -2.71
C THR A 223 12.71 2.97 -1.75
N LEU A 224 12.55 4.30 -1.84
CA LEU A 224 11.55 5.02 -1.04
C LEU A 224 10.16 5.01 -1.62
N ASN A 225 10.04 5.05 -2.95
CA ASN A 225 8.73 4.99 -3.59
C ASN A 225 7.98 3.69 -3.24
N ASP A 226 8.69 2.60 -2.95
CA ASP A 226 8.10 1.36 -2.46
C ASP A 226 7.34 1.52 -1.14
N ILE A 227 7.78 2.46 -0.27
CA ILE A 227 7.03 2.78 0.95
C ILE A 227 5.63 3.27 0.59
N ALA A 228 5.52 4.12 -0.44
CA ALA A 228 4.23 4.62 -0.92
C ALA A 228 3.39 3.53 -1.61
N VAL A 229 4.01 2.54 -2.25
CA VAL A 229 3.34 1.44 -2.95
C VAL A 229 2.79 0.39 -1.98
N LEU A 230 3.58 0.02 -0.96
CA LEU A 230 3.32 -1.18 -0.14
C LEU A 230 2.73 -0.87 1.24
N SER A 231 3.23 0.16 1.92
CA SER A 231 3.03 0.35 3.37
C SER A 231 1.59 0.62 3.79
N ASN A 232 0.72 1.03 2.86
CA ASN A 232 -0.71 1.22 3.11
C ASN A 232 -1.56 0.14 2.44
N THR A 233 -1.17 -0.32 1.25
CA THR A 233 -1.87 -1.35 0.47
C THR A 233 -2.03 -2.64 1.27
N ILE A 234 -0.93 -3.10 1.87
CA ILE A 234 -0.86 -4.42 2.49
C ILE A 234 -1.60 -4.48 3.83
N PRO A 235 -1.40 -3.53 4.78
CA PRO A 235 -2.27 -3.44 5.95
C PRO A 235 -3.75 -3.29 5.62
N THR A 236 -4.09 -2.53 4.57
CA THR A 236 -5.50 -2.40 4.13
C THR A 236 -6.08 -3.74 3.72
N ALA A 237 -5.34 -4.51 2.92
CA ALA A 237 -5.80 -5.82 2.48
C ALA A 237 -5.91 -6.80 3.66
N PHE A 238 -4.92 -6.83 4.57
CA PHE A 238 -4.98 -7.65 5.79
C PHE A 238 -6.25 -7.36 6.59
N TRP A 239 -6.52 -6.09 6.90
CA TRP A 239 -7.68 -5.72 7.69
C TRP A 239 -9.00 -5.97 6.96
N THR A 240 -9.03 -5.84 5.64
CA THR A 240 -10.21 -6.16 4.85
C THR A 240 -10.48 -7.67 4.84
N ILE A 241 -9.44 -8.50 4.72
CA ILE A 241 -9.53 -9.96 4.86
C ILE A 241 -10.02 -10.31 6.27
N PHE A 242 -9.45 -9.70 7.31
CA PHE A 242 -9.87 -9.93 8.71
C PHE A 242 -11.36 -9.62 8.91
N HIS A 243 -11.83 -8.44 8.47
CA HIS A 243 -13.23 -8.04 8.62
C HIS A 243 -14.19 -8.89 7.75
N LEU A 244 -13.75 -9.32 6.57
CA LEU A 244 -14.56 -10.19 5.71
C LEU A 244 -14.74 -11.58 6.32
N PHE A 245 -13.65 -12.24 6.70
CA PHE A 245 -13.69 -13.63 7.14
C PHE A 245 -14.15 -13.81 8.60
N SER A 246 -14.11 -12.74 9.41
CA SER A 246 -14.69 -12.74 10.77
C SER A 246 -16.21 -12.61 10.80
N ASP A 247 -16.85 -12.20 9.70
CA ASP A 247 -18.30 -12.11 9.58
C ASP A 247 -18.82 -13.14 8.53
N PRO A 248 -19.44 -14.26 8.97
CA PRO A 248 -19.90 -15.29 8.06
C PRO A 248 -21.04 -14.83 7.14
N TYR A 249 -21.85 -13.85 7.55
CA TYR A 249 -22.92 -13.30 6.72
C TYR A 249 -22.34 -12.43 5.61
N LEU A 250 -21.37 -11.57 5.95
CA LEU A 250 -20.66 -10.75 4.98
C LEU A 250 -19.86 -11.59 3.99
N LEU A 251 -19.15 -12.63 4.47
CA LEU A 251 -18.42 -13.56 3.60
C LEU A 251 -19.35 -14.26 2.61
N LYS A 252 -20.52 -14.71 3.07
CA LYS A 252 -21.53 -15.33 2.20
C LYS A 252 -22.05 -14.34 1.16
N ASP A 253 -22.40 -13.13 1.56
CA ASP A 253 -22.90 -12.07 0.67
C ASP A 253 -21.88 -11.70 -0.42
N ILE A 254 -20.61 -11.49 -0.05
CA ILE A 254 -19.53 -11.22 -1.00
C ILE A 254 -19.32 -12.39 -1.96
N ARG A 255 -19.34 -13.64 -1.47
CA ARG A 255 -19.25 -14.83 -2.34
C ARG A 255 -20.39 -14.88 -3.35
N THR A 256 -21.62 -14.57 -2.94
CA THR A 256 -22.77 -14.50 -3.84
C THR A 256 -22.60 -13.40 -4.90
N GLN A 257 -22.22 -12.19 -4.50
CA GLN A 257 -21.99 -11.08 -5.45
C GLN A 257 -20.86 -11.38 -6.45
N VAL A 258 -19.79 -12.05 -6.00
CA VAL A 258 -18.68 -12.45 -6.88
C VAL A 258 -19.10 -13.59 -7.81
N GLU A 259 -19.91 -14.54 -7.34
CA GLU A 259 -20.48 -15.61 -8.17
C GLU A 259 -21.30 -15.05 -9.35
N GLU A 260 -22.12 -14.01 -9.12
CA GLU A 260 -22.95 -13.37 -10.16
C GLU A 260 -22.14 -12.77 -11.32
N ILE A 261 -20.87 -12.44 -11.08
CA ILE A 261 -19.95 -11.90 -12.08
C ILE A 261 -18.88 -12.91 -12.51
N THR A 262 -19.02 -14.17 -12.09
CA THR A 262 -18.11 -15.26 -12.45
C THR A 262 -18.73 -16.10 -13.56
N THR A 263 -17.98 -16.33 -14.64
CA THR A 263 -18.40 -17.24 -15.72
C THR A 263 -17.68 -18.58 -15.60
N THR A 264 -18.32 -19.65 -16.03
CA THR A 264 -17.74 -21.00 -16.07
C THR A 264 -17.63 -21.47 -17.51
N LYS A 265 -16.45 -21.93 -17.90
CA LYS A 265 -16.15 -22.52 -19.21
C LYS A 265 -15.51 -23.89 -19.01
N VAL A 266 -15.64 -24.76 -20.01
CA VAL A 266 -14.91 -26.03 -20.08
C VAL A 266 -13.90 -25.90 -21.21
N SER A 267 -12.61 -26.14 -20.92
CA SER A 267 -11.55 -26.11 -21.92
C SER A 267 -11.69 -27.27 -22.90
N ASP A 268 -11.00 -27.21 -24.03
CA ASP A 268 -10.93 -28.32 -25.00
C ASP A 268 -10.38 -29.62 -24.39
N GLN A 269 -9.66 -29.51 -23.27
CA GLN A 269 -9.09 -30.62 -22.51
C GLN A 269 -10.02 -31.11 -21.40
N GLY A 270 -11.24 -30.58 -21.29
CA GLY A 270 -12.22 -30.95 -20.27
C GLY A 270 -12.03 -30.26 -18.91
N GLU A 271 -11.13 -29.29 -18.79
CA GLU A 271 -10.87 -28.57 -17.53
C GLU A 271 -11.94 -27.50 -17.30
N THR A 272 -12.50 -27.45 -16.09
CA THR A 272 -13.43 -26.37 -15.71
C THR A 272 -12.64 -25.12 -15.35
N ILE A 273 -12.89 -24.02 -16.07
CA ILE A 273 -12.28 -22.72 -15.86
C ILE A 273 -13.35 -21.75 -15.35
N ARG A 274 -13.12 -21.16 -14.18
CA ARG A 274 -13.94 -20.08 -13.62
C ARG A 274 -13.25 -18.74 -13.79
N GLN A 275 -13.94 -17.78 -14.38
CA GLN A 275 -13.39 -16.47 -14.72
C GLN A 275 -14.16 -15.37 -14.00
N ILE A 276 -13.51 -14.67 -13.08
CA ILE A 276 -14.10 -13.51 -12.38
C ILE A 276 -13.97 -12.29 -13.28
N ASN A 277 -15.05 -11.58 -13.55
CA ASN A 277 -15.00 -10.35 -14.35
C ASN A 277 -14.35 -9.19 -13.57
N LEU A 278 -13.14 -8.82 -13.96
CA LEU A 278 -12.32 -7.85 -13.24
C LEU A 278 -12.92 -6.44 -13.27
N GLN A 279 -13.56 -6.06 -14.37
CA GLN A 279 -14.17 -4.74 -14.52
C GLN A 279 -15.42 -4.59 -13.63
N LYS A 280 -16.21 -5.66 -13.50
CA LYS A 280 -17.41 -5.68 -12.65
C LYS A 280 -17.10 -5.78 -11.17
N LEU A 281 -15.93 -6.28 -10.75
CA LEU A 281 -15.54 -6.33 -9.34
C LEU A 281 -15.62 -4.96 -8.65
N ASN A 282 -15.18 -3.90 -9.34
CA ASN A 282 -15.23 -2.53 -8.83
C ASN A 282 -16.64 -1.93 -8.77
N GLN A 283 -17.62 -2.62 -9.37
CA GLN A 283 -19.03 -2.22 -9.37
C GLN A 283 -19.81 -2.92 -8.25
N LEU A 284 -19.22 -3.93 -7.59
CA LEU A 284 -19.83 -4.58 -6.43
C LEU A 284 -19.86 -3.60 -5.25
N PRO A 285 -21.06 -3.13 -4.83
CA PRO A 285 -21.18 -2.01 -3.91
C PRO A 285 -20.65 -2.36 -2.53
N ILE A 286 -20.91 -3.57 -2.02
CA ILE A 286 -20.48 -3.99 -0.69
C ILE A 286 -18.97 -4.26 -0.66
N LEU A 287 -18.40 -4.90 -1.69
CA LEU A 287 -16.95 -5.16 -1.75
C LEU A 287 -16.15 -3.85 -1.75
N SER A 288 -16.52 -2.92 -2.62
CA SER A 288 -15.89 -1.61 -2.68
C SER A 288 -16.11 -0.86 -1.36
N SER A 289 -17.33 -0.83 -0.86
CA SER A 289 -17.67 -0.14 0.40
C SER A 289 -16.89 -0.67 1.60
N MET A 290 -16.69 -1.99 1.69
CA MET A 290 -15.91 -2.65 2.73
C MET A 290 -14.43 -2.21 2.71
N ILE A 291 -13.81 -2.11 1.53
CA ILE A 291 -12.41 -1.63 1.42
C ILE A 291 -12.29 -0.17 1.89
N TYR A 292 -13.23 0.69 1.48
CA TYR A 292 -13.27 2.08 1.93
C TYR A 292 -13.55 2.20 3.44
N GLU A 293 -14.41 1.34 3.98
CA GLU A 293 -14.67 1.27 5.42
C GLU A 293 -13.43 0.80 6.18
N THR A 294 -12.69 -0.18 5.68
CA THR A 294 -11.39 -0.57 6.26
C THR A 294 -10.45 0.62 6.33
N LEU A 295 -10.32 1.36 5.22
CA LEU A 295 -9.47 2.55 5.14
C LEU A 295 -9.91 3.66 6.11
N ARG A 296 -11.21 3.81 6.38
CA ARG A 296 -11.75 4.75 7.37
C ARG A 296 -11.47 4.27 8.80
N PHE A 297 -11.92 3.05 9.10
CA PHE A 297 -11.96 2.50 10.45
C PHE A 297 -10.57 2.15 10.98
N ARG A 298 -9.65 1.72 10.11
CA ARG A 298 -8.26 1.38 10.49
C ARG A 298 -7.28 2.54 10.28
N SER A 299 -7.78 3.73 9.95
CA SER A 299 -6.94 4.91 9.74
C SER A 299 -6.18 5.33 10.99
N THR A 300 -4.87 5.54 10.83
CA THR A 300 -3.95 6.07 11.84
C THR A 300 -3.22 7.32 11.38
N GLY A 301 -3.14 7.53 10.06
CA GLY A 301 -2.31 8.58 9.49
C GLY A 301 -2.74 10.01 9.81
N THR A 302 -1.81 10.91 9.53
CA THR A 302 -2.01 12.36 9.63
C THR A 302 -1.71 13.03 8.28
N GLY A 303 -2.25 14.23 8.08
CA GLY A 303 -1.93 15.04 6.90
C GLY A 303 -1.06 16.24 7.28
N PRO A 304 0.27 16.09 7.41
CA PRO A 304 1.16 17.18 7.76
C PRO A 304 1.32 18.17 6.61
N ARG A 305 1.44 19.47 6.91
CA ARG A 305 1.72 20.53 5.96
C ARG A 305 2.72 21.50 6.58
N LEU A 306 3.70 21.94 5.79
CA LEU A 306 4.60 23.02 6.16
C LEU A 306 4.04 24.35 5.64
N VAL A 307 3.99 25.35 6.51
CA VAL A 307 3.55 26.71 6.15
C VAL A 307 4.75 27.45 5.57
N MET A 308 4.69 27.79 4.30
CA MET A 308 5.80 28.37 3.53
C MET A 308 5.82 29.91 3.61
N GLU A 309 4.65 30.51 3.89
CA GLU A 309 4.45 31.94 4.07
C GLU A 309 3.28 32.20 5.03
N ASP A 310 3.30 33.35 5.70
CA ASP A 310 2.23 33.77 6.61
C ASP A 310 0.89 33.75 5.87
N THR A 311 -0.04 32.89 6.32
CA THR A 311 -1.29 32.60 5.61
C THR A 311 -2.47 32.64 6.55
N PHE A 312 -3.50 33.43 6.21
CA PHE A 312 -4.77 33.44 6.91
C PHE A 312 -5.68 32.29 6.46
N VAL A 313 -6.35 31.64 7.41
CA VAL A 313 -7.30 30.54 7.15
C VAL A 313 -8.55 30.66 8.00
N GLY A 314 -9.61 29.95 7.59
CA GLY A 314 -10.87 29.92 8.33
C GLY A 314 -11.65 31.23 8.22
N GLN A 315 -11.70 31.83 7.01
CA GLN A 315 -12.28 33.17 6.78
C GLN A 315 -11.53 34.23 7.61
N ASP A 316 -10.21 34.22 7.48
CA ASP A 316 -9.28 35.17 8.11
C ASP A 316 -9.27 35.19 9.65
N GLN A 317 -9.81 34.14 10.27
CA GLN A 317 -9.83 34.00 11.73
C GLN A 317 -8.50 33.55 12.32
N TYR A 318 -7.71 32.78 11.57
CA TYR A 318 -6.48 32.17 12.07
C TYR A 318 -5.30 32.50 11.17
N LEU A 319 -4.27 33.14 11.74
CA LEU A 319 -2.98 33.32 11.06
C LEU A 319 -2.09 32.11 11.31
N LEU A 320 -1.71 31.42 10.24
CA LEU A 320 -0.66 30.41 10.26
C LEU A 320 0.66 31.07 9.91
N ARG A 321 1.63 31.02 10.82
CA ARG A 321 2.94 31.63 10.60
C ARG A 321 3.81 30.76 9.71
N LYS A 322 4.63 31.40 8.88
CA LYS A 322 5.70 30.76 8.12
C LYS A 322 6.56 29.87 9.04
N ASP A 323 7.03 28.75 8.48
CA ASP A 323 7.83 27.70 9.09
C ASP A 323 7.11 26.89 10.19
N SER A 324 5.82 27.14 10.43
CA SER A 324 4.99 26.28 11.28
C SER A 324 4.50 25.02 10.55
N MET A 325 4.16 23.99 11.32
CA MET A 325 3.57 22.76 10.80
C MET A 325 2.09 22.67 11.17
N VAL A 326 1.24 22.37 10.19
CA VAL A 326 -0.17 22.04 10.39
C VAL A 326 -0.37 20.54 10.23
N ILE A 327 -1.00 19.89 11.21
CA ILE A 327 -1.26 18.45 11.17
C ILE A 327 -2.78 18.22 11.08
N ILE A 328 -3.22 17.61 9.98
CA ILE A 328 -4.61 17.18 9.83
C ILE A 328 -4.79 15.84 10.53
N ALA A 329 -5.64 15.81 11.57
CA ALA A 329 -5.95 14.59 12.34
C ALA A 329 -6.97 13.71 11.61
N ASN A 330 -6.55 12.95 10.59
CA ASN A 330 -7.44 12.13 9.77
C ASN A 330 -8.26 11.13 10.61
N LYS A 331 -7.62 10.46 11.57
CA LYS A 331 -8.31 9.53 12.48
C LYS A 331 -9.47 10.20 13.22
N ARG A 332 -9.29 11.43 13.73
CA ARG A 332 -10.39 12.13 14.42
C ARG A 332 -11.54 12.44 13.48
N LEU A 333 -11.25 12.85 12.24
CA LEU A 333 -12.27 13.10 11.21
C LEU A 333 -13.05 11.84 10.85
N HIS A 334 -12.39 10.68 10.80
CA HIS A 334 -13.00 9.40 10.44
C HIS A 334 -13.92 8.83 11.51
N PHE A 335 -13.78 9.27 12.76
CA PHE A 335 -14.58 8.86 13.91
C PHE A 335 -15.49 9.98 14.46
N ASP A 336 -15.64 11.08 13.71
CA ASP A 336 -16.53 12.16 14.10
C ASP A 336 -18.01 11.74 13.94
N LYS A 337 -18.69 11.49 15.06
CA LYS A 337 -20.11 11.08 15.08
C LYS A 337 -21.06 12.11 14.45
N SER A 338 -20.70 13.39 14.43
CA SER A 338 -21.53 14.41 13.76
C SER A 338 -21.56 14.22 12.24
N VAL A 339 -20.56 13.52 11.68
CA VAL A 339 -20.41 13.25 10.25
C VAL A 339 -20.76 11.80 9.91
N TRP A 340 -20.32 10.85 10.73
CA TRP A 340 -20.43 9.41 10.47
C TRP A 340 -21.57 8.73 11.24
N GLY A 341 -22.32 9.48 12.05
CA GLY A 341 -23.41 9.01 12.90
C GLY A 341 -22.93 8.27 14.15
N GLU A 342 -23.88 7.75 14.94
CA GLU A 342 -23.57 7.05 16.20
C GLU A 342 -22.73 5.79 16.03
N THR A 343 -22.75 5.18 14.84
CA THR A 343 -21.98 3.98 14.52
C THR A 343 -20.57 4.28 14.02
N ALA A 344 -20.05 5.51 14.18
CA ALA A 344 -18.71 5.89 13.74
C ALA A 344 -17.61 4.97 14.32
N ASP A 345 -17.81 4.50 15.55
CA ASP A 345 -16.91 3.61 16.29
C ASP A 345 -17.09 2.11 15.97
N SER A 346 -17.94 1.78 14.99
CA SER A 346 -18.17 0.40 14.54
C SER A 346 -17.80 0.23 13.08
N PHE A 347 -17.27 -0.94 12.73
CA PHE A 347 -17.05 -1.30 11.33
C PHE A 347 -18.40 -1.59 10.65
N ARG A 348 -18.65 -0.93 9.52
CA ARG A 348 -19.90 -1.06 8.75
C ARG A 348 -19.61 -1.26 7.26
N PRO A 349 -19.70 -2.50 6.73
CA PRO A 349 -19.33 -2.78 5.34
C PRO A 349 -20.22 -2.07 4.33
N ASP A 350 -21.41 -1.62 4.72
CA ASP A 350 -22.39 -0.89 3.90
C ASP A 350 -22.24 0.64 3.94
N ARG A 351 -21.27 1.17 4.71
CA ARG A 351 -21.19 2.62 5.00
C ARG A 351 -21.00 3.48 3.75
N PHE A 352 -20.20 3.02 2.80
CA PHE A 352 -19.88 3.70 1.55
C PHE A 352 -20.80 3.31 0.39
N CYS A 353 -21.81 2.47 0.63
CA CYS A 353 -22.93 2.29 -0.32
C CYS A 353 -23.86 3.53 -0.35
N LYS A 354 -23.71 4.43 0.63
CA LYS A 354 -24.42 5.71 0.72
C LYS A 354 -23.47 6.86 0.40
N ASN A 355 -24.03 8.03 0.09
CA ASN A 355 -23.23 9.23 -0.15
C ASN A 355 -22.46 9.64 1.12
N VAL A 356 -21.14 9.59 1.06
CA VAL A 356 -20.24 10.09 2.11
C VAL A 356 -19.78 11.51 1.74
N PRO A 357 -19.83 12.48 2.66
CA PRO A 357 -19.31 13.82 2.38
C PRO A 357 -17.83 13.77 1.99
N VAL A 358 -17.47 14.39 0.86
CA VAL A 358 -16.10 14.36 0.29
C VAL A 358 -15.03 14.82 1.29
N HIS A 359 -15.39 15.68 2.24
CA HIS A 359 -14.46 16.20 3.23
C HIS A 359 -14.24 15.29 4.45
N ALA A 360 -15.12 14.30 4.66
CA ALA A 360 -15.12 13.39 5.79
C ALA A 360 -14.09 12.27 5.65
N PHE A 361 -13.96 11.73 4.43
CA PHE A 361 -13.03 10.64 4.14
C PHE A 361 -11.69 11.18 3.65
N ARG A 362 -10.61 10.73 4.30
CA ARG A 362 -9.24 11.27 4.13
C ARG A 362 -8.15 10.20 4.07
N ALA A 363 -8.51 8.92 3.90
CA ALA A 363 -7.51 7.87 3.78
C ALA A 363 -6.65 8.00 2.51
N PHE A 364 -7.19 8.58 1.45
CA PHE A 364 -6.43 8.92 0.25
C PHE A 364 -5.99 10.40 0.22
N GLY A 365 -5.99 11.11 1.35
CA GLY A 365 -5.70 12.54 1.40
C GLY A 365 -6.81 13.41 0.84
N GLY A 366 -6.47 14.43 0.06
CA GLY A 366 -7.47 15.30 -0.55
C GLY A 366 -6.94 16.55 -1.24
N GLY A 367 -7.76 17.09 -2.15
CA GLY A 367 -7.40 18.23 -2.98
C GLY A 367 -6.25 17.86 -3.92
N VAL A 368 -5.26 18.74 -4.06
CA VAL A 368 -4.06 18.47 -4.86
C VAL A 368 -3.21 17.31 -4.33
N ASN A 369 -3.35 16.96 -3.04
CA ASN A 369 -2.61 15.89 -2.37
C ASN A 369 -3.42 14.59 -2.31
N THR A 370 -4.28 14.35 -3.30
CA THR A 370 -5.06 13.11 -3.36
C THR A 370 -4.14 11.99 -3.88
N CYS A 371 -4.17 10.82 -3.24
CA CYS A 371 -3.35 9.69 -3.64
C CYS A 371 -3.60 9.33 -5.13
N PRO A 372 -2.54 9.32 -5.97
CA PRO A 372 -2.67 8.95 -7.38
C PRO A 372 -2.98 7.45 -7.55
N GLY A 373 -2.49 6.60 -6.65
CA GLY A 373 -2.69 5.14 -6.69
C GLY A 373 -4.08 4.65 -6.27
N ARG A 374 -4.98 5.51 -5.80
CA ARG A 374 -6.31 5.09 -5.26
C ARG A 374 -7.13 4.24 -6.24
N GLY A 375 -7.05 4.57 -7.54
CA GLY A 375 -7.77 3.89 -8.62
C GLY A 375 -7.14 2.56 -9.00
N PHE A 376 -5.90 2.30 -8.58
CA PHE A 376 -5.18 1.06 -8.81
C PHE A 376 -5.29 0.11 -7.61
N VAL A 377 -5.07 0.64 -6.39
CA VAL A 377 -4.99 -0.16 -5.17
C VAL A 377 -6.35 -0.74 -4.76
N THR A 378 -7.44 0.00 -4.92
CA THR A 378 -8.77 -0.48 -4.52
C THR A 378 -9.20 -1.67 -5.37
N PRO A 379 -9.10 -1.62 -6.72
CA PRO A 379 -9.35 -2.79 -7.56
C PRO A 379 -8.40 -3.96 -7.33
N LEU A 380 -7.11 -3.68 -7.07
CA LEU A 380 -6.13 -4.73 -6.76
C LEU A 380 -6.53 -5.52 -5.51
N ILE A 381 -6.85 -4.81 -4.42
CA ILE A 381 -7.30 -5.44 -3.17
C ILE A 381 -8.62 -6.19 -3.40
N ALA A 382 -9.56 -5.61 -4.15
CA ALA A 382 -10.82 -6.26 -4.48
C ALA A 382 -10.62 -7.57 -5.27
N ALA A 383 -9.73 -7.58 -6.27
CA ALA A 383 -9.39 -8.76 -7.06
C ALA A 383 -8.78 -9.87 -6.21
N PHE A 384 -7.81 -9.53 -5.35
CA PHE A 384 -7.20 -10.48 -4.43
C PHE A 384 -8.23 -11.09 -3.48
N ILE A 385 -9.03 -10.25 -2.83
CA ILE A 385 -10.04 -10.69 -1.86
C ILE A 385 -11.14 -11.52 -2.52
N ALA A 386 -11.63 -11.11 -3.69
CA ALA A 386 -12.66 -11.85 -4.40
C ALA A 386 -12.17 -13.26 -4.76
N MET A 387 -10.99 -13.38 -5.36
CA MET A 387 -10.45 -14.69 -5.74
C MET A 387 -10.10 -15.54 -4.51
N LEU A 388 -9.56 -14.94 -3.45
CA LEU A 388 -9.31 -15.62 -2.18
C LEU A 388 -10.62 -16.14 -1.55
N ALA A 389 -11.63 -15.30 -1.41
CA ALA A 389 -12.92 -15.66 -0.82
C ALA A 389 -13.66 -16.73 -1.63
N MET A 390 -13.51 -16.72 -2.96
CA MET A 390 -14.12 -17.75 -3.80
C MET A 390 -13.45 -19.11 -3.70
N ARG A 391 -12.18 -19.18 -3.28
CA ARG A 391 -11.36 -20.40 -3.31
C ARG A 391 -11.02 -20.98 -1.95
N PHE A 392 -11.00 -20.16 -0.90
CA PHE A 392 -10.52 -20.56 0.42
C PHE A 392 -11.47 -20.12 1.54
N ASP A 393 -11.49 -20.92 2.59
CA ASP A 393 -11.92 -20.54 3.94
C ASP A 393 -10.68 -20.24 4.78
N ILE A 394 -10.82 -19.30 5.71
CA ILE A 394 -9.77 -18.94 6.68
C ILE A 394 -10.34 -19.24 8.05
N ILE A 395 -9.71 -20.18 8.76
CA ILE A 395 -10.19 -20.64 10.06
C ILE A 395 -9.18 -20.19 11.12
N PRO A 396 -9.57 -19.36 12.10
CA PRO A 396 -8.64 -18.95 13.15
C PRO A 396 -8.26 -20.12 14.05
N ASN A 397 -6.98 -20.20 14.44
CA ASN A 397 -6.53 -21.21 15.39
C ASN A 397 -7.20 -20.97 16.74
N GLY A 398 -7.91 -21.98 17.26
CA GLY A 398 -8.75 -21.83 18.44
C GLY A 398 -10.20 -21.44 18.13
N ASN A 399 -10.58 -21.37 16.85
CA ASN A 399 -11.95 -21.13 16.34
C ASN A 399 -12.59 -19.79 16.73
N GLU A 400 -11.79 -18.79 17.14
CA GLU A 400 -12.29 -17.45 17.49
C GLU A 400 -11.55 -16.33 16.74
N TRP A 401 -12.30 -15.39 16.19
CA TRP A 401 -11.76 -14.18 15.57
C TRP A 401 -11.46 -13.11 16.63
N THR A 402 -10.27 -13.17 17.22
CA THR A 402 -9.79 -12.15 18.15
C THR A 402 -9.01 -11.06 17.43
N GLU A 403 -9.34 -9.79 17.66
CA GLU A 403 -8.64 -8.67 17.01
C GLU A 403 -7.16 -8.59 17.48
N PRO A 404 -6.17 -8.61 16.57
CA PRO A 404 -4.75 -8.58 16.94
C PRO A 404 -4.25 -7.20 17.39
N GLY A 405 -5.11 -6.18 17.41
CA GLY A 405 -4.76 -4.78 17.67
C GLY A 405 -3.99 -4.13 16.51
N GLN A 406 -3.81 -2.80 16.56
CA GLN A 406 -3.03 -2.05 15.57
C GLN A 406 -1.67 -1.64 16.13
N ASP A 407 -0.61 -1.82 15.35
CA ASP A 407 0.70 -1.26 15.67
C ASP A 407 0.77 0.21 15.27
N LEU A 408 0.63 1.09 16.26
CA LEU A 408 0.61 2.53 16.08
C LEU A 408 1.99 3.18 16.17
N SER A 409 3.06 2.39 16.19
CA SER A 409 4.43 2.90 16.31
C SER A 409 4.88 3.69 15.07
N ASN A 410 4.34 3.36 13.90
CA ASN A 410 4.57 4.09 12.66
C ASN A 410 3.53 5.20 12.46
N ILE A 411 3.95 6.45 12.67
CA ILE A 411 3.09 7.63 12.48
C ILE A 411 3.04 8.12 11.02
N SER A 412 3.90 7.57 10.15
CA SER A 412 4.00 7.97 8.73
C SER A 412 3.00 7.21 7.84
N THR A 413 2.50 6.05 8.29
CA THR A 413 1.53 5.26 7.53
C THR A 413 0.09 5.70 7.79
N GLN A 414 -0.74 5.58 6.76
CA GLN A 414 -2.16 5.85 6.85
C GLN A 414 -2.91 4.72 7.55
N ILE A 415 -2.44 3.48 7.40
CA ILE A 415 -3.03 2.27 7.97
C ILE A 415 -1.93 1.50 8.71
N ALA A 416 -2.16 1.24 9.99
CA ALA A 416 -1.26 0.44 10.81
C ALA A 416 -1.41 -1.06 10.54
N PRO A 417 -0.32 -1.84 10.54
CA PRO A 417 -0.38 -3.30 10.51
C PRO A 417 -0.94 -3.87 11.84
N PRO A 418 -1.26 -5.17 11.89
CA PRO A 418 -1.64 -5.82 13.14
C PRO A 418 -0.50 -5.82 14.15
N LYS A 419 -0.83 -5.63 15.43
CA LYS A 419 0.15 -5.61 16.53
C LYS A 419 0.59 -7.02 16.94
N LYS A 420 -0.33 -7.98 16.94
CA LYS A 420 -0.07 -9.36 17.35
C LYS A 420 -0.14 -10.31 16.16
N LYS A 421 0.58 -11.43 16.25
CA LYS A 421 0.42 -12.55 15.32
C LYS A 421 -1.03 -13.04 15.37
N PHE A 422 -1.57 -13.40 14.20
CA PHE A 422 -2.91 -13.96 14.09
C PHE A 422 -2.81 -15.25 13.29
N MET A 423 -2.90 -16.38 13.99
CA MET A 423 -2.66 -17.70 13.42
C MET A 423 -3.96 -18.27 12.84
N VAL A 424 -3.89 -18.76 11.62
CA VAL A 424 -5.04 -19.31 10.88
C VAL A 424 -4.65 -20.56 10.10
N ASP A 425 -5.66 -21.35 9.79
CA ASP A 425 -5.60 -22.39 8.78
C ASP A 425 -6.21 -21.85 7.48
N LEU A 426 -5.44 -21.94 6.39
CA LEU A 426 -5.92 -21.61 5.05
C LEU A 426 -6.42 -22.90 4.39
N VAL A 427 -7.74 -23.03 4.25
CA VAL A 427 -8.40 -24.26 3.82
C VAL A 427 -9.05 -24.05 2.46
N ARG A 428 -8.83 -24.96 1.53
CA ARG A 428 -9.49 -24.89 0.22
C ARG A 428 -10.98 -25.15 0.40
N ARG A 429 -11.82 -24.36 -0.26
CA ARG A 429 -13.28 -24.57 -0.24
C ARG A 429 -13.64 -25.82 -1.02
N GLU A 430 -14.58 -26.58 -0.47
CA GLU A 430 -15.22 -27.70 -1.15
C GLU A 430 -15.85 -27.27 -2.48
N GLY A 431 -15.69 -28.09 -3.52
CA GLY A 431 -16.22 -27.84 -4.86
C GLY A 431 -15.33 -26.92 -5.70
N THR A 432 -14.14 -26.57 -5.22
CA THR A 432 -13.15 -25.81 -5.99
C THR A 432 -12.03 -26.69 -6.53
N GLU A 433 -12.02 -27.99 -6.21
CA GLU A 433 -11.05 -28.98 -6.65
C GLU A 433 -11.11 -29.20 -8.17
N GLY A 434 -9.95 -29.30 -8.82
CA GLY A 434 -9.89 -29.47 -10.28
C GLY A 434 -10.42 -28.29 -11.10
N VAL A 435 -10.75 -27.16 -10.48
CA VAL A 435 -11.18 -25.93 -11.15
C VAL A 435 -10.01 -24.98 -11.34
N ALA A 436 -9.74 -24.59 -12.59
CA ALA A 436 -8.84 -23.50 -12.92
C ALA A 436 -9.51 -22.15 -12.73
N TRP A 437 -8.74 -21.15 -12.29
CA TRP A 437 -9.23 -19.80 -12.06
C TRP A 437 -8.51 -18.79 -12.94
N SER A 438 -9.23 -17.76 -13.38
CA SER A 438 -8.66 -16.62 -14.09
C SER A 438 -9.51 -15.37 -13.89
N PHE A 439 -9.04 -14.24 -14.40
CA PHE A 439 -9.82 -13.03 -14.52
C PHE A 439 -10.21 -12.79 -15.98
N GLU A 440 -11.47 -12.44 -16.21
CA GLU A 440 -11.91 -11.85 -17.48
C GLU A 440 -11.60 -10.35 -17.44
N MET A 441 -10.81 -9.89 -18.40
CA MET A 441 -10.18 -8.56 -18.43
C MET A 441 -11.06 -7.46 -19.01
#